data_AF-H2ZH72-F1
#
_entry.id   AF-H2ZH72-F1
#
_cell.length_a   1.000
_cell.length_b   1.000
_cell.length_c   1.000
_cell.angle_alpha   90.00
_cell.angle_beta   90.00
_cell.angle_gamma   90.00
#
_symmetry.space_group_name_H-M   'P 1'
#
loop_
_entity.id
_entity.type
_entity.pdbx_description
1 polymer ?
#
loop_
_entity_poly.entity_id
_entity_poly.type
_entity_poly.pdbx_seq_one_letter_code
_entity_poly.pdbx_strand_id
1 'polypeptide(L)'
;MDLKDFMRPFGADRCPTLATKPKLFFIQACRGFKLASPVRVTNLQCDSLYQDTTDGGGPKEEVVTIPAEADFLIAQSTVKEYYSWRNKGNGSIFIQALCATLNIFGDQLEINQIMTRVNRM
;
A
#
# COMPACT_ATOMS: atom_id res chain seq x y z
N MET A 1 -0.71 -18.89 -4.32
CA MET A 1 0.03 -18.35 -3.17
C MET A 1 -0.87 -17.34 -2.49
N ASP A 2 -1.18 -17.54 -1.22
CA ASP A 2 -1.95 -16.57 -0.45
C ASP A 2 -1.03 -15.42 -0.01
N LEU A 3 -1.59 -14.23 0.18
CA LEU A 3 -0.86 -13.07 0.66
C LEU A 3 -0.24 -13.33 2.04
N LYS A 4 -0.93 -14.10 2.89
CA LYS A 4 -0.45 -14.50 4.21
C LYS A 4 0.83 -15.33 4.13
N ASP A 5 0.91 -16.28 3.20
CA ASP A 5 2.09 -17.12 3.01
C ASP A 5 3.32 -16.30 2.61
N PHE A 6 3.08 -15.27 1.80
CA PHE A 6 4.12 -14.34 1.34
C PHE A 6 4.59 -13.38 2.45
N MET A 7 3.68 -12.89 3.30
CA MET A 7 4.01 -11.96 4.40
C MET A 7 4.75 -12.64 5.56
N ARG A 8 4.42 -13.91 5.82
CA ARG A 8 4.88 -14.68 6.99
C ARG A 8 6.40 -14.61 7.26
N PRO A 9 7.31 -14.69 6.27
CA PRO A 9 8.75 -14.62 6.53
C PRO A 9 9.22 -13.27 7.09
N PHE A 10 8.43 -12.20 6.92
CA PHE A 10 8.76 -10.84 7.32
C PHE A 10 8.07 -10.40 8.62
N GLY A 11 7.29 -11.29 9.24
CA GLY A 11 6.64 -11.00 10.51
C GLY A 11 7.65 -10.76 11.62
N ALA A 12 7.30 -9.96 12.64
CA ALA A 12 8.22 -9.58 13.71
C ALA A 12 8.77 -10.79 14.51
N ASP A 13 8.02 -11.89 14.56
CA ASP A 13 8.42 -13.17 15.17
C ASP A 13 9.47 -13.94 14.34
N ARG A 14 9.51 -13.69 13.02
CA ARG A 14 10.34 -14.39 12.03
C ARG A 14 11.52 -13.57 11.55
N CYS A 15 11.36 -12.25 11.53
CA CYS A 15 12.36 -11.27 11.13
C CYS A 15 12.43 -10.13 12.16
N PRO A 16 13.00 -10.36 13.35
CA PRO A 16 13.07 -9.35 14.41
C PRO A 16 13.80 -8.07 13.99
N THR A 17 14.72 -8.15 13.02
CA THR A 17 15.44 -6.99 12.48
C THR A 17 14.55 -6.03 11.68
N LEU A 18 13.36 -6.48 11.26
CA LEU A 18 12.31 -5.69 10.61
C LEU A 18 11.13 -5.39 11.54
N ALA A 19 11.19 -5.78 12.82
CA ALA A 19 10.22 -5.33 13.80
C ALA A 19 10.24 -3.79 13.86
N THR A 20 9.06 -3.19 14.01
CA THR A 20 8.84 -1.72 14.08
C THR A 20 9.34 -0.93 12.86
N LYS A 21 9.65 -1.60 11.74
CA LYS A 21 10.05 -0.97 10.48
C LYS A 21 8.97 -1.16 9.42
N PRO A 22 8.63 -0.13 8.64
CA PRO A 22 7.64 -0.27 7.57
C PRO A 22 8.11 -1.27 6.51
N LYS A 23 7.24 -2.22 6.19
CA LYS A 23 7.43 -3.32 5.23
C LYS A 23 6.50 -3.08 4.05
N LEU A 24 7.02 -2.45 3.00
CA LEU A 24 6.24 -2.01 1.83
C LEU A 24 6.29 -3.05 0.71
N PHE A 25 5.13 -3.52 0.25
CA PHE A 25 5.02 -4.47 -0.86
C PHE A 25 4.11 -3.92 -1.95
N PHE A 26 4.67 -3.70 -3.15
CA PHE A 26 3.95 -3.27 -4.35
C PHE A 26 3.79 -4.47 -5.30
N ILE A 27 2.56 -4.97 -5.42
CA ILE A 27 2.26 -6.23 -6.11
C ILE A 27 1.54 -5.95 -7.42
N GLN A 28 2.26 -6.15 -8.52
CA GLN A 28 1.72 -6.18 -9.88
C GLN A 28 1.44 -7.62 -10.30
N ALA A 29 0.20 -8.08 -10.16
CA ALA A 29 -0.20 -9.42 -10.55
C ALA A 29 -1.67 -9.45 -11.00
N CYS A 30 -1.99 -10.31 -11.97
CA CYS A 30 -3.38 -10.66 -12.26
C CYS A 30 -3.91 -11.49 -11.09
N ARG A 31 -5.10 -11.14 -10.61
CA ARG A 31 -5.74 -11.83 -9.47
C ARG A 31 -7.03 -12.56 -9.88
N GLY A 32 -7.23 -12.69 -11.18
CA GLY A 32 -8.27 -13.50 -11.80
C GLY A 32 -8.34 -13.22 -13.29
N PHE A 33 -9.51 -13.54 -13.86
CA PHE A 33 -9.74 -13.56 -15.31
C PHE A 33 -10.87 -12.63 -15.76
N LYS A 34 -11.35 -11.76 -14.86
CA LYS A 34 -12.39 -10.78 -15.18
C LYS A 34 -11.76 -9.48 -15.69
N LEU A 35 -12.37 -8.90 -16.71
CA LEU A 35 -12.08 -7.52 -17.12
C LEU A 35 -12.92 -6.58 -16.27
N ALA A 36 -12.31 -5.53 -15.72
CA ALA A 36 -13.03 -4.53 -14.97
C ALA A 36 -13.88 -3.68 -15.92
N SER A 37 -15.18 -3.58 -15.66
CA SER A 37 -16.07 -2.70 -16.41
C SER A 37 -15.93 -1.26 -15.89
N PRO A 38 -15.72 -0.26 -16.76
CA PRO A 38 -15.64 1.12 -16.32
C PRO A 38 -17.00 1.60 -15.81
N VAL A 39 -17.03 2.19 -14.62
CA VAL A 39 -18.19 2.86 -14.06
C VAL A 39 -17.93 4.37 -14.09
N ARG A 40 -18.82 5.13 -14.74
CA ARG A 40 -18.74 6.60 -14.74
C ARG A 40 -19.43 7.11 -13.47
N VAL A 41 -18.66 7.70 -12.56
CA VAL A 41 -19.19 8.40 -11.37
C VAL A 41 -19.18 9.90 -11.67
N THR A 42 -20.34 10.56 -11.59
CA THR A 42 -20.48 11.99 -11.96
C THR A 42 -20.41 12.96 -10.79
N ASN A 43 -20.28 12.51 -9.54
CA ASN A 43 -20.13 13.40 -8.39
C ASN A 43 -19.30 12.70 -7.30
N LEU A 44 -18.07 13.16 -7.07
CA LEU A 44 -17.27 12.77 -5.91
C LEU A 44 -17.07 14.03 -5.05
N GLN A 45 -17.95 14.22 -4.07
CA GLN A 45 -17.69 15.15 -2.97
C GLN A 45 -16.67 14.48 -2.04
N CYS A 46 -15.58 15.19 -1.77
CA CYS A 46 -14.46 14.70 -1.00
C CYS A 46 -14.56 15.29 0.41
N ASP A 47 -15.18 14.58 1.34
CA ASP A 47 -15.16 14.96 2.75
C ASP A 47 -13.80 14.58 3.33
N SER A 48 -12.88 15.55 3.28
CA SER A 48 -11.61 15.50 4.02
C SER A 48 -11.87 16.00 5.43
N LEU A 49 -11.65 15.15 6.44
CA LEU A 49 -11.22 15.54 7.79
C LEU A 49 -10.92 14.28 8.60
N TYR A 50 -9.64 13.94 8.72
CA TYR A 50 -9.15 13.14 9.85
C TYR A 50 -8.07 13.97 10.54
N GLN A 51 -8.38 14.36 11.78
CA GLN A 51 -7.47 15.04 12.69
C GLN A 51 -6.92 13.95 13.61
N ASP A 52 -5.63 13.67 13.48
CA ASP A 52 -4.94 12.73 14.36
C ASP A 52 -4.43 13.47 15.59
N THR A 53 -4.75 12.98 16.78
CA THR A 53 -4.31 13.57 18.06
C THR A 53 -3.15 12.75 18.60
N THR A 54 -2.02 13.41 18.87
CA THR A 54 -0.87 12.82 19.55
C THR A 54 -1.01 12.93 21.06
N ASP A 55 -1.01 11.80 21.75
CA ASP A 55 -0.83 11.71 23.19
C ASP A 55 0.63 11.42 23.53
N GLY A 56 1.34 12.47 23.93
CA GLY A 56 2.72 12.38 24.42
C GLY A 56 2.78 11.76 25.82
N GLY A 57 3.49 10.64 25.94
CA GLY A 57 3.91 10.04 27.22
C GLY A 57 5.42 9.84 27.23
N GLY A 58 6.09 10.31 28.29
CA GLY A 58 7.55 10.29 28.45
C GLY A 58 8.19 8.89 28.52
N PRO A 59 9.53 8.80 28.63
CA PRO A 59 10.26 7.55 28.44
C PRO A 59 10.02 6.61 29.62
N LYS A 60 9.27 5.54 29.36
CA LYS A 60 9.31 4.30 30.12
C LYS A 60 9.79 3.21 29.15
N GLU A 61 10.70 2.35 29.60
CA GLU A 61 10.97 1.08 28.90
C GLU A 61 9.73 0.21 29.02
N GLU A 62 8.72 0.51 28.21
CA GLU A 62 7.54 -0.31 28.06
C GLU A 62 7.89 -1.44 27.11
N VAL A 63 7.69 -2.67 27.57
CA VAL A 63 7.70 -3.85 26.70
C VAL A 63 6.48 -3.74 25.79
N VAL A 64 6.64 -3.06 24.65
CA VAL A 64 5.57 -2.91 23.66
C VAL A 64 5.35 -4.24 22.96
N THR A 65 4.18 -4.83 23.16
CA THR A 65 3.77 -6.05 22.45
C THR A 65 3.10 -5.66 21.14
N ILE A 66 3.74 -5.97 20.01
CA ILE A 66 3.20 -5.73 18.67
C ILE A 66 2.73 -7.04 18.01
N PRO A 67 1.69 -7.01 17.16
CA PRO A 67 1.34 -8.14 16.30
C PRO A 67 2.51 -8.55 15.39
N ALA A 68 2.61 -9.83 15.04
CA ALA A 68 3.64 -10.32 14.11
C ALA A 68 3.52 -9.65 12.73
N GLU A 69 2.30 -9.36 12.29
CA GLU A 69 1.98 -8.72 11.01
C GLU A 69 1.92 -7.19 11.07
N ALA A 70 2.49 -6.57 12.10
CA ALA A 70 2.57 -5.11 12.22
C ALA A 70 3.47 -4.47 11.15
N ASP A 71 3.19 -3.21 10.83
CA ASP A 71 3.94 -2.34 9.90
C ASP A 71 3.99 -2.81 8.43
N PHE A 72 3.04 -3.62 7.97
CA PHE A 72 2.93 -3.98 6.55
C PHE A 72 2.06 -2.98 5.79
N LEU A 73 2.55 -2.50 4.64
CA LEU A 73 1.75 -1.81 3.64
C LEU A 73 1.77 -2.64 2.35
N ILE A 74 0.59 -3.01 1.86
CA ILE A 74 0.44 -3.85 0.68
C ILE A 74 -0.41 -3.11 -0.35
N ALA A 75 0.24 -2.69 -1.44
CA ALA A 75 -0.41 -2.06 -2.57
C ALA A 75 -0.53 -3.07 -3.71
N GLN A 76 -1.76 -3.34 -4.14
CA GLN A 76 -2.02 -4.30 -5.21
C GLN A 76 -2.59 -3.57 -6.42
N SER A 77 -2.04 -3.83 -7.61
CA SER A 77 -2.46 -3.19 -8.86
C SER A 77 -3.91 -3.52 -9.26
N THR A 78 -4.48 -4.57 -8.67
CA THR A 78 -5.85 -5.01 -8.90
C THR A 78 -6.49 -5.59 -7.64
N VAL A 79 -7.82 -5.47 -7.58
CA VAL A 79 -8.63 -6.22 -6.64
C VAL A 79 -8.74 -7.69 -7.09
N LYS A 80 -9.09 -8.58 -6.16
CA LYS A 80 -9.24 -10.01 -6.44
C LYS A 80 -10.21 -10.22 -7.61
N GLU A 81 -9.96 -11.26 -8.41
CA GLU A 81 -10.75 -11.70 -9.58
C GLU A 81 -10.47 -10.95 -10.90
N TYR A 82 -9.75 -9.84 -10.89
CA TYR A 82 -9.53 -9.03 -12.11
C TYR A 82 -8.12 -9.18 -12.70
N TYR A 83 -8.04 -8.92 -14.01
CA TYR A 83 -6.77 -8.78 -14.72
C TYR A 83 -6.05 -7.50 -14.35
N SER A 84 -4.73 -7.60 -14.24
CA SER A 84 -3.88 -6.42 -14.11
C SER A 84 -3.31 -6.01 -15.46
N TRP A 85 -3.42 -4.72 -15.76
CA TRP A 85 -3.11 -4.20 -17.08
C TRP A 85 -1.63 -3.88 -17.25
N ARG A 86 -1.05 -4.37 -18.33
CA ARG A 86 0.34 -4.08 -18.74
C ARG A 86 0.40 -3.87 -20.25
N ASN A 87 0.96 -2.74 -20.64
CA ASN A 87 1.34 -2.48 -22.02
C ASN A 87 2.69 -3.17 -22.33
N LYS A 88 2.82 -3.78 -23.52
CA LYS A 88 4.03 -4.50 -23.93
C LYS A 88 5.25 -3.59 -24.11
N GLY A 89 5.06 -2.35 -24.59
CA GLY A 89 6.12 -1.36 -24.76
C GLY A 89 6.35 -0.49 -23.53
N ASN A 90 5.28 -0.03 -22.88
CA ASN A 90 5.36 1.00 -21.83
C ASN A 90 5.34 0.43 -20.40
N GLY A 91 5.04 -0.85 -20.23
CA GLY A 91 4.96 -1.49 -18.91
C GLY A 91 3.59 -1.42 -18.24
N SER A 92 3.56 -1.72 -16.94
CA SER A 92 2.32 -1.72 -16.13
C SER A 92 1.86 -0.29 -15.86
N ILE A 93 0.56 -0.02 -15.99
CA ILE A 93 -0.01 1.29 -15.66
C ILE A 93 0.21 1.59 -14.17
N PHE A 94 -0.04 0.62 -13.29
CA PHE A 94 0.17 0.75 -11.85
C PHE A 94 1.62 1.11 -11.50
N ILE A 95 2.59 0.41 -12.09
CA ILE A 95 4.02 0.68 -11.82
C ILE A 95 4.45 2.04 -12.38
N GLN A 96 3.95 2.42 -13.57
CA GLN A 96 4.22 3.74 -14.13
C GLN A 96 3.68 4.86 -13.21
N ALA A 97 2.43 4.75 -12.77
CA ALA A 97 1.81 5.71 -11.85
C ALA A 97 2.55 5.79 -10.50
N LEU A 98 2.94 4.63 -9.95
CA LEU A 98 3.73 4.53 -8.73
C LEU A 98 5.08 5.25 -8.86
N CYS A 99 5.86 4.92 -9.89
CA CYS A 99 7.16 5.55 -10.12
C CYS A 99 7.03 7.06 -10.38
N ALA A 100 6.05 7.49 -11.18
CA ALA A 100 5.83 8.90 -11.45
C ALA A 100 5.50 9.67 -10.16
N THR A 101 4.59 9.14 -9.35
CA THR A 101 4.17 9.81 -8.10
C THR A 101 5.30 9.83 -7.07
N LEU A 102 6.06 8.74 -6.93
CA LEU A 102 7.23 8.70 -6.05
C LEU A 102 8.33 9.67 -6.49
N ASN A 103 8.60 9.80 -7.79
CA ASN A 103 9.60 10.74 -8.28
C ASN A 103 9.23 12.21 -8.05
N ILE A 104 7.94 12.53 -8.01
CA ILE A 104 7.46 13.91 -7.83
C ILE A 104 7.29 14.26 -6.35
N PHE A 105 6.82 13.31 -5.53
CA PHE A 105 6.36 13.57 -4.16
C PHE A 105 7.05 12.73 -3.08
N GLY A 106 8.02 11.89 -3.43
CA GLY A 106 8.64 10.91 -2.52
C GLY A 106 9.37 11.53 -1.33
N ASP A 107 9.77 12.79 -1.44
CA ASP A 107 10.41 13.59 -0.40
C ASP A 107 9.47 14.59 0.28
N GLN A 108 8.20 14.66 -0.16
CA GLN A 108 7.23 15.68 0.27
C GLN A 108 6.02 15.11 1.00
N LEU A 109 5.63 13.88 0.69
CA LEU A 109 4.36 13.29 1.14
C LEU A 109 4.56 11.96 1.83
N GLU A 110 3.67 11.68 2.78
CA GLU A 110 3.55 10.36 3.41
C GLU A 110 3.18 9.28 2.39
N ILE A 111 3.65 8.05 2.58
CA ILE A 111 3.44 6.96 1.60
C ILE A 111 1.95 6.70 1.33
N ASN A 112 1.08 6.85 2.32
CA ASN A 112 -0.37 6.70 2.13
C ASN A 112 -0.97 7.81 1.25
N GLN A 113 -0.45 9.03 1.34
CA GLN A 113 -0.85 10.15 0.48
C GLN A 113 -0.35 9.96 -0.96
N ILE A 114 0.83 9.36 -1.13
CA ILE A 114 1.37 8.95 -2.42
C ILE A 114 0.47 7.87 -3.03
N MET A 115 0.16 6.80 -2.28
CA MET A 115 -0.70 5.72 -2.77
C MET A 115 -2.11 6.19 -3.13
N THR A 116 -2.66 7.15 -2.39
CA THR A 116 -3.95 7.77 -2.72
C THR A 116 -3.91 8.50 -4.06
N ARG A 117 -2.77 9.13 -4.41
CA ARG A 117 -2.57 9.79 -5.71
C ARG A 117 -2.37 8.78 -6.84
N VAL A 118 -1.63 7.69 -6.59
CA VAL A 118 -1.47 6.59 -7.55
C VAL A 118 -2.83 6.03 -7.99
N ASN A 119 -3.80 5.93 -7.09
CA ASN A 119 -5.16 5.46 -7.40
C ASN A 119 -5.97 6.41 -8.32
N ARG A 120 -5.49 7.64 -8.53
CA ARG A 120 -6.17 8.68 -9.34
C ARG A 120 -5.51 8.93 -10.69
N MET A 121 -4.38 8.26 -10.98
CA MET A 121 -3.69 8.32 -12.27
C MET A 121 -4.21 7.24 -13.22
#